data_AF-A0A7L0KLW1-F1
#
_entry.id   AF-A0A7L0KLW1-F1
#
_cell.length_a   1.000
_cell.length_b   1.000
_cell.length_c   1.000
_cell.angle_alpha   90.00
_cell.angle_beta   90.00
_cell.angle_gamma   90.00
#
_symmetry.space_group_name_H-M   'P 1'
#
loop_
_entity.id
_entity.type
_entity.pdbx_description
1 polymer ?
#
loop_
_entity_poly.entity_id
_entity_poly.type
_entity_poly.pdbx_seq_one_letter_code
_entity_poly.pdbx_strand_id
1 'polypeptide(L)'
;FMNCTWQAGRDAPGDAQYFLYWQNSRDDDETECELYIKDENDRHTGCRFQNVMIKDKTSYFLVNGSSKDSLIQFYDEYIKLYKI
;
A
#
# COMPACT_ATOMS: atom_id res chain seq x y z
N PHE A 1 -8.54 0.96 -13.07
CA PHE A 1 -8.09 0.16 -11.92
C PHE A 1 -6.58 0.18 -11.85
N MET A 2 -6.02 0.12 -10.64
CA MET A 2 -4.57 0.07 -10.38
C MET A 2 -4.30 -1.11 -9.46
N ASN A 3 -3.28 -1.90 -9.78
CA ASN A 3 -2.86 -3.04 -8.97
C ASN A 3 -1.50 -2.74 -8.36
N CYS A 4 -1.41 -2.93 -7.06
CA CYS A 4 -0.17 -2.82 -6.29
C CYS A 4 0.08 -4.17 -5.63
N THR A 5 1.33 -4.61 -5.61
CA THR A 5 1.75 -5.85 -4.94
C THR A 5 3.04 -5.58 -4.19
N TRP A 6 3.18 -6.18 -3.02
CA TRP A 6 4.40 -6.10 -2.22
C TRP A 6 4.69 -7.47 -1.61
N GLN A 7 5.90 -7.61 -1.07
CA GLN A 7 6.30 -8.78 -0.31
C GLN A 7 6.61 -8.36 1.11
N ALA A 8 6.35 -9.27 2.05
CA ALA A 8 6.77 -9.05 3.42
C ALA A 8 8.30 -8.96 3.50
N GLY A 9 8.77 -8.14 4.44
CA GLY A 9 10.19 -8.07 4.76
C GLY A 9 10.71 -9.44 5.19
N ARG A 10 12.00 -9.72 4.90
CA ARG A 10 12.65 -11.00 5.26
C ARG A 10 12.48 -11.35 6.74
N ASP A 11 12.58 -10.33 7.59
CA ASP A 11 12.53 -10.46 9.05
C ASP A 11 11.16 -10.01 9.62
N ALA A 12 10.14 -9.87 8.77
CA ALA A 12 8.81 -9.51 9.23
C ALA A 12 8.22 -10.66 10.07
N PRO A 13 7.65 -10.37 11.24
CA PRO A 13 7.04 -11.38 12.10
C PRO A 13 5.83 -12.03 11.41
N GLY A 14 5.50 -13.25 11.83
CA GLY A 14 4.43 -14.04 11.22
C GLY A 14 3.04 -13.42 11.36
N ASP A 15 2.84 -12.57 12.36
CA ASP A 15 1.61 -11.84 12.61
C ASP A 15 1.55 -10.45 11.94
N ALA A 16 2.57 -10.10 11.15
CA ALA A 16 2.61 -8.81 10.47
C ALA A 16 1.40 -8.65 9.53
N GLN A 17 0.69 -7.55 9.66
CA GLN A 17 -0.37 -7.15 8.73
C GLN A 17 0.00 -5.83 8.06
N TYR A 18 -0.34 -5.69 6.78
CA TYR A 18 0.02 -4.51 5.98
C TYR A 18 -1.21 -3.74 5.51
N PHE A 19 -1.05 -2.44 5.33
CA PHE A 19 -2.12 -1.55 4.88
C PHE A 19 -1.57 -0.60 3.84
N LEU A 20 -2.23 -0.50 2.69
CA LEU A 20 -1.81 0.38 1.60
C LEU A 20 -2.73 1.59 1.52
N TYR A 21 -2.12 2.76 1.47
CA TYR A 21 -2.76 4.05 1.27
C TYR A 21 -2.18 4.74 0.04
N TRP A 22 -3.00 5.52 -0.65
CA TRP A 22 -2.54 6.45 -1.67
C TRP A 22 -3.22 7.80 -1.52
N GLN A 23 -2.53 8.84 -2.00
CA GLN A 23 -3.03 10.22 -2.00
C GLN A 23 -2.40 10.99 -3.16
N ASN A 24 -3.09 12.04 -3.62
CA ASN A 24 -2.63 12.87 -4.73
C ASN A 24 -1.37 13.66 -4.35
N SER A 25 -1.32 14.16 -3.10
CA SER A 25 -0.15 14.77 -2.48
C SER A 25 -0.07 14.38 -1.01
N ARG A 26 1.06 14.66 -0.33
CA ARG A 26 1.22 14.28 1.09
C ARG A 26 0.29 15.03 2.05
N ASP A 27 -0.26 16.15 1.60
CA ASP A 27 -1.14 17.03 2.37
C ASP A 27 -2.62 16.81 2.04
N ASP A 28 -2.95 15.90 1.11
CA ASP A 28 -4.32 15.52 0.75
C ASP A 28 -4.84 14.38 1.64
N ASP A 29 -6.16 14.13 1.58
CA ASP A 29 -6.79 13.00 2.26
C ASP A 29 -6.25 11.64 1.73
N GLU A 30 -5.92 10.75 2.66
CA GLU A 30 -5.48 9.40 2.35
C GLU A 30 -6.66 8.51 1.92
N THR A 31 -6.44 7.70 0.88
CA THR A 31 -7.38 6.68 0.43
C THR A 31 -6.79 5.30 0.72
N GLU A 32 -7.40 4.56 1.64
CA GLU A 32 -7.03 3.17 1.91
C GLU A 32 -7.40 2.25 0.74
N CYS A 33 -6.65 1.16 0.60
CA CYS A 33 -6.98 0.06 -0.29
C CYS A 33 -8.45 -0.38 -0.22
N GLU A 34 -9.11 -0.39 -1.37
CA GLU A 34 -10.50 -0.84 -1.49
C GLU A 34 -10.63 -2.37 -1.48
N LEU A 35 -9.67 -3.09 -2.07
CA LEU A 35 -9.69 -4.54 -2.22
C LEU A 35 -8.29 -5.13 -2.02
N TYR A 36 -8.04 -5.64 -0.82
CA TYR A 36 -6.78 -6.31 -0.51
C TYR A 36 -6.67 -7.68 -1.18
N ILE A 37 -5.47 -7.99 -1.66
CA ILE A 37 -5.04 -9.32 -2.08
C ILE A 37 -4.29 -9.92 -0.89
N LYS A 38 -4.65 -11.16 -0.53
CA LYS A 38 -4.13 -11.81 0.67
C LYS A 38 -3.30 -13.03 0.33
N ASP A 39 -2.28 -13.31 1.14
CA ASP A 39 -1.53 -14.57 1.11
C ASP A 39 -2.24 -15.67 1.92
N GLU A 40 -1.63 -16.85 1.98
CA GLU A 40 -2.15 -18.03 2.70
C GLU A 40 -2.35 -17.78 4.22
N ASN A 41 -1.68 -16.77 4.79
CA ASN A 41 -1.78 -16.39 6.20
C ASN A 41 -2.75 -15.22 6.44
N ASP A 42 -3.63 -14.91 5.48
CA ASP A 42 -4.56 -13.76 5.51
C ASP A 42 -3.86 -12.39 5.59
N ARG A 43 -2.56 -12.33 5.27
CA ARG A 43 -1.79 -11.09 5.27
C ARG A 43 -1.95 -10.39 3.94
N HIS A 44 -2.17 -9.08 3.99
CA HIS A 44 -2.29 -8.23 2.82
C HIS A 44 -0.94 -8.16 2.09
N THR A 45 -0.91 -8.65 0.84
CA THR A 45 0.28 -8.66 -0.03
C THR A 45 0.05 -7.90 -1.35
N GLY A 46 -1.15 -7.35 -1.50
CA GLY A 46 -1.47 -6.51 -2.64
C GLY A 46 -2.76 -5.74 -2.43
N CYS A 47 -3.03 -4.85 -3.37
CA CYS A 47 -4.22 -4.03 -3.40
C CYS A 47 -4.70 -3.84 -4.83
N ARG A 48 -6.01 -3.84 -5.01
CA ARG A 48 -6.67 -3.38 -6.23
C ARG A 48 -7.56 -2.18 -5.93
N PHE A 49 -7.19 -1.04 -6.51
CA PHE A 49 -8.04 0.14 -6.53
C PHE A 49 -8.93 0.14 -7.76
N GLN A 50 -10.23 0.30 -7.58
CA GLN A 50 -11.20 0.46 -8.65
C GLN A 50 -11.24 1.92 -9.10
N ASN A 51 -11.33 2.86 -8.14
CA ASN A 51 -11.53 4.29 -8.39
C ASN A 51 -10.27 5.12 -8.12
N VAL A 52 -9.34 5.13 -9.08
CA VAL A 52 -8.10 5.93 -8.98
C VAL A 52 -8.24 7.18 -9.81
N MET A 53 -8.20 8.34 -9.16
CA MET A 53 -8.16 9.64 -9.82
C MET A 53 -6.91 10.41 -9.37
N ILE A 54 -5.84 10.26 -10.16
CA ILE A 54 -4.56 10.94 -9.93
C ILE A 54 -4.53 12.24 -10.74
N LYS A 55 -4.48 13.38 -10.04
CA LYS A 55 -4.59 14.74 -10.60
C LYS A 55 -3.32 15.17 -11.34
N ASP A 56 -2.16 15.06 -10.70
CA ASP A 56 -0.91 15.72 -11.15
C ASP A 56 0.16 14.74 -11.66
N LYS A 57 -0.26 13.60 -12.20
CA LYS A 57 0.58 12.48 -12.71
C LYS A 57 1.52 11.84 -11.69
N THR A 58 1.66 12.40 -10.50
CA THR A 58 2.40 11.82 -9.39
C THR A 58 1.40 11.56 -8.28
N SER A 59 1.59 10.46 -7.57
CA SER A 59 0.80 10.15 -6.38
C SER A 59 1.72 9.55 -5.32
N TYR A 60 1.43 9.87 -4.08
CA TYR A 60 2.13 9.35 -2.94
C TYR A 60 1.47 8.04 -2.49
N PHE A 61 2.29 7.01 -2.29
CA PHE A 61 1.88 5.71 -1.80
C PHE A 61 2.56 5.42 -0.47
N LEU A 62 1.83 4.80 0.44
CA LEU A 62 2.31 4.38 1.76
C LEU A 62 1.83 2.97 2.04
N VAL A 63 2.78 2.05 2.23
CA VAL A 63 2.52 0.74 2.83
C VAL A 63 2.92 0.82 4.30
N ASN A 64 1.93 0.83 5.18
CA ASN A 64 2.12 0.73 6.62
C ASN A 64 2.00 -0.73 7.07
N GLY A 65 2.41 -1.02 8.30
CA GLY A 65 2.22 -2.33 8.89
C GLY A 65 2.09 -2.33 10.40
N SER A 66 1.50 -3.39 10.92
CA SER A 66 1.33 -3.63 12.34
C SER A 66 1.69 -5.07 12.69
N SER A 67 2.20 -5.27 13.90
CA SER A 67 2.47 -6.57 14.51
C SER A 67 2.43 -6.38 16.02
N LYS A 68 2.12 -7.46 16.75
CA LYS A 68 2.18 -7.51 18.21
C LYS A 68 3.62 -7.70 18.71
N ASP A 69 4.47 -8.32 17.89
CA ASP A 69 5.82 -8.71 18.27
C ASP A 69 6.84 -7.57 18.05
N SER A 70 6.69 -6.82 16.96
CA SER A 70 7.64 -5.74 16.62
C SER A 70 7.01 -4.62 15.80
N LEU A 71 7.65 -3.44 15.84
CA LEU A 71 7.33 -2.37 14.91
C LEU A 71 7.64 -2.79 13.47
N ILE A 72 6.69 -2.54 12.57
CA ILE A 72 6.87 -2.77 11.14
C ILE A 72 7.29 -1.45 10.50
N GLN A 73 8.44 -1.46 9.82
CA GLN A 73 8.90 -0.31 9.06
C GLN A 73 7.95 -0.07 7.88
N PHE A 74 7.39 1.13 7.79
CA PHE A 74 6.60 1.53 6.63
C PHE A 74 7.49 1.78 5.41
N TYR A 75 6.90 1.66 4.22
CA TYR A 75 7.51 2.02 2.96
C TYR A 75 6.64 3.05 2.25
N ASP A 76 7.24 4.12 1.75
CA ASP A 76 6.54 5.18 1.05
C ASP A 76 7.30 5.69 -0.18
N GLU A 77 6.56 6.08 -1.22
CA GLU A 77 7.15 6.57 -2.45
C GLU A 77 6.19 7.48 -3.23
N TYR A 78 6.77 8.48 -3.92
CA TYR A 78 6.06 9.23 -4.97
C TYR A 78 6.20 8.52 -6.31
N ILE A 79 5.12 7.89 -6.77
CA ILE A 79 5.08 7.19 -8.05
C ILE A 79 4.58 8.12 -9.14
N LYS A 80 5.36 8.24 -10.23
CA LYS A 80 4.92 8.92 -11.46
C LYS A 80 4.16 7.93 -12.34
N LEU A 81 2.91 8.26 -12.64
CA LEU A 81 2.11 7.56 -13.62
C LEU A 81 2.52 7.96 -15.03
N TYR A 82 2.70 6.95 -15.88
CA TYR A 82 2.89 7.14 -17.31
C TYR A 82 1.61 6.72 -18.03
N LYS A 83 1.21 7.50 -19.04
CA LYS A 83 0.21 7.03 -20.01
C LYS A 83 0.92 6.01 -20.89
N ILE A 84 0.35 4.80 -20.94
CA ILE A 84 0.75 3.73 -21.87
C ILE A 84 0.12 4.01 -23.23
#